data_AF-A0A357D965-F1
#
_entry.id   AF-A0A357D965-F1
#
_cell.length_a   1.000
_cell.length_b   1.000
_cell.length_c   1.000
_cell.angle_alpha   90.00
_cell.angle_beta   90.00
_cell.angle_gamma   90.00
#
_symmetry.space_group_name_H-M   'P 1'
#
loop_
_entity.id
_entity.type
_entity.pdbx_description
1 polymer ?
#
loop_
_entity_poly.entity_id
_entity_poly.type
_entity_poly.pdbx_seq_one_letter_code
_entity_poly.pdbx_strand_id
1 'polypeptide(L)'
;RDQKAGEIRLAIDGVLQTTRQTTEHNPLNFSKVVIGPGVDCDLGEVIVLDSVLTGSRKEKLEGYLAQKWGIPLSAVSSIAIPALHLAADAGTSMLKDDLTNKVSVWQDLSESRKVVIPQHKELQPVYDGAGIRGLPALQFDHSGL
;
A
#
# COMPACT_ATOMS: atom_id res chain seq x y z
N ARG A 1 5.10 -1.26 3.34
CA ARG A 1 5.10 -2.71 3.68
C ARG A 1 6.35 -2.96 4.52
N ASP A 2 6.17 -3.03 5.83
CA ASP A 2 7.29 -2.94 6.78
C ASP A 2 8.03 -4.26 6.98
N GLN A 3 9.29 -4.12 7.41
CA GLN A 3 10.21 -5.19 7.77
C GLN A 3 9.74 -5.85 9.08
N LYS A 4 9.68 -7.18 9.11
CA LYS A 4 9.58 -7.95 10.35
C LYS A 4 10.91 -8.67 10.58
N ALA A 5 11.47 -8.52 11.78
CA ALA A 5 12.70 -9.21 12.15
C ALA A 5 12.49 -10.74 12.07
N GLY A 6 13.48 -11.45 11.54
CA GLY A 6 13.42 -12.90 11.38
C GLY A 6 12.54 -13.37 10.23
N GLU A 7 12.35 -12.59 9.17
CA GLU A 7 11.55 -12.98 8.01
C GLU A 7 12.38 -13.02 6.72
N ILE A 8 12.38 -14.15 6.03
CA ILE A 8 12.90 -14.31 4.66
C ILE A 8 11.74 -14.28 3.69
N ARG A 9 11.84 -13.47 2.63
CA ARG A 9 10.83 -13.34 1.58
C ARG A 9 11.43 -13.67 0.22
N LEU A 10 10.71 -14.44 -0.57
CA LEU A 10 10.99 -14.65 -1.99
C LEU A 10 9.93 -13.93 -2.80
N ALA A 11 10.36 -13.06 -3.70
CA ALA A 11 9.51 -12.42 -4.68
C ALA A 11 10.05 -12.69 -6.09
N ILE A 12 9.14 -12.90 -7.04
CA ILE A 12 9.43 -13.08 -8.47
C ILE A 12 8.54 -12.08 -9.21
N ASP A 13 9.11 -11.32 -10.14
CA ASP A 13 8.44 -10.25 -10.89
C ASP A 13 7.70 -9.24 -9.99
N GLY A 14 8.30 -8.94 -8.82
CA GLY A 14 7.72 -8.05 -7.81
C GLY A 14 6.58 -8.66 -6.98
N VAL A 15 6.15 -9.89 -7.28
CA VAL A 15 5.08 -10.59 -6.54
C VAL A 15 5.70 -11.49 -5.46
N LEU A 16 5.21 -11.35 -4.22
CA LEU A 16 5.61 -12.22 -3.11
C LEU A 16 5.15 -13.66 -3.37
N GLN A 17 6.10 -14.57 -3.49
CA GLN A 17 5.85 -16.01 -3.71
C GLN A 17 5.77 -16.75 -2.38
N THR A 18 6.71 -16.48 -1.47
CA THR A 18 6.73 -17.14 -0.16
C THR A 18 7.40 -16.30 0.90
N THR A 19 7.04 -16.61 2.14
CA THR A 19 7.62 -16.05 3.36
C THR A 19 8.03 -17.21 4.26
N ARG A 20 9.20 -17.11 4.88
CA ARG A 20 9.65 -18.04 5.93
C ARG A 20 10.09 -17.25 7.17
N GLN A 21 9.63 -17.68 8.33
CA GLN A 21 10.10 -17.16 9.62
C GLN A 21 11.39 -17.88 10.05
N THR A 22 12.29 -17.13 10.65
CA THR A 22 13.56 -17.60 11.21
C THR A 22 13.57 -17.21 12.68
N THR A 23 13.63 -18.20 13.56
CA THR A 23 13.63 -18.00 15.02
C THR A 23 15.04 -17.84 15.59
N GLU A 24 16.08 -18.16 14.82
CA GLU A 24 17.48 -18.10 15.25
C GLU A 24 18.37 -17.45 14.17
N HIS A 25 19.26 -16.55 14.58
CA HIS A 25 20.25 -15.93 13.70
C HIS A 25 21.44 -16.89 13.53
N ASN A 26 21.35 -17.80 12.57
CA ASN A 26 22.45 -18.71 12.26
C ASN A 26 23.44 -18.04 11.28
N PRO A 27 24.68 -17.72 11.69
CA PRO A 27 25.67 -17.14 10.78
C PRO A 27 25.99 -18.12 9.64
N LEU A 28 26.01 -17.59 8.42
CA LEU A 28 26.36 -18.35 7.22
C LEU A 28 27.88 -18.58 7.19
N ASN A 29 28.31 -19.79 7.49
CA ASN A 29 29.73 -20.16 7.49
C ASN A 29 30.16 -20.73 6.12
N PHE A 30 30.14 -19.89 5.09
CA PHE A 30 30.60 -20.27 3.75
C PHE A 30 31.55 -19.20 3.19
N SER A 31 32.55 -19.63 2.42
CA SER A 31 33.54 -18.75 1.79
C SER A 31 33.26 -18.45 0.32
N LYS A 32 32.16 -19.00 -0.25
CA LYS A 32 31.84 -18.88 -1.67
C LYS A 32 30.34 -18.76 -1.89
N VAL A 33 29.96 -17.88 -2.82
CA VAL A 33 28.62 -17.82 -3.41
C VAL A 33 28.67 -18.52 -4.77
N VAL A 34 27.72 -19.44 -5.03
CA VAL A 34 27.57 -20.14 -6.31
C VAL A 34 26.16 -19.87 -6.82
N ILE A 35 26.05 -19.43 -8.08
CA ILE A 35 24.78 -19.10 -8.74
C ILE A 35 24.66 -19.98 -9.99
N GLY A 36 23.48 -20.57 -10.20
CA GLY A 36 23.19 -21.42 -11.36
C GLY A 36 24.02 -22.71 -11.49
N PRO A 37 24.31 -23.47 -10.41
CA PRO A 37 25.05 -24.71 -10.57
C PRO A 37 24.26 -25.72 -11.43
N GLY A 38 24.80 -26.06 -12.60
CA GLY A 38 24.19 -27.05 -13.51
C GLY A 38 23.00 -26.52 -14.31
N VAL A 39 22.83 -25.20 -14.41
CA VAL A 39 21.75 -24.58 -15.19
C VAL A 39 22.36 -23.89 -16.41
N ASP A 40 21.76 -24.10 -17.58
CA ASP A 40 22.04 -23.28 -18.77
C ASP A 40 21.08 -22.09 -18.75
N CYS A 41 21.57 -20.91 -18.37
CA CYS A 41 20.78 -19.69 -18.33
C CYS A 41 21.63 -18.45 -18.59
N ASP A 42 21.00 -17.42 -19.16
CA ASP A 42 21.57 -16.09 -19.27
C ASP A 42 21.24 -15.28 -18.01
N LEU A 43 22.28 -14.88 -17.29
CA LEU A 43 22.16 -14.08 -16.09
C LEU A 43 22.56 -12.63 -16.38
N GLY A 44 21.57 -11.73 -16.40
CA GLY A 44 21.82 -10.31 -16.67
C GLY A 44 22.47 -9.56 -15.51
N GLU A 45 21.96 -9.72 -14.28
CA GLU A 45 22.41 -8.94 -13.12
C GLU A 45 22.08 -9.63 -11.79
N VAL A 46 23.00 -9.54 -10.82
CA VAL A 46 22.81 -9.97 -9.42
C VAL A 46 23.30 -8.88 -8.49
N ILE A 47 22.47 -8.53 -7.50
CA ILE A 47 22.78 -7.50 -6.51
C ILE A 47 22.65 -8.13 -5.12
N VAL A 48 23.71 -8.05 -4.33
CA VAL A 48 23.75 -8.52 -2.93
C VAL A 48 23.92 -7.31 -2.02
N LEU A 49 23.08 -7.21 -1.00
CA LEU A 49 23.05 -6.10 -0.05
C LEU A 49 23.23 -6.66 1.37
N ASP A 50 23.90 -5.90 2.22
CA ASP A 50 24.14 -6.23 3.63
C ASP A 50 22.95 -5.93 4.54
N SER A 51 21.91 -5.30 3.97
CA SER A 51 20.76 -4.80 4.69
C SER A 51 19.49 -4.93 3.83
N VAL A 52 18.36 -5.10 4.51
CA VAL A 52 17.05 -5.12 3.86
C VAL A 52 16.69 -3.68 3.48
N LEU A 53 16.50 -3.42 2.19
CA LEU A 53 16.05 -2.11 1.73
C LEU A 53 14.58 -1.88 2.07
N THR A 54 14.30 -0.76 2.73
CA THR A 54 12.94 -0.29 3.03
C THR A 54 12.70 1.11 2.44
N GLY A 55 11.42 1.44 2.24
CA GLY A 55 10.99 2.76 1.76
C GLY A 55 11.72 3.23 0.50
N SER A 56 12.19 4.48 0.54
CA SER A 56 12.76 5.18 -0.61
C SER A 56 14.04 4.57 -1.19
N ARG A 57 14.82 3.81 -0.41
CA ARG A 57 16.02 3.14 -0.92
C ARG A 57 15.68 2.01 -1.87
N LYS A 58 14.63 1.25 -1.53
CA LYS A 58 14.12 0.18 -2.37
C LYS A 58 13.53 0.75 -3.67
N GLU A 59 12.73 1.81 -3.56
CA GLU A 59 12.11 2.49 -4.71
C GLU A 59 13.16 3.02 -5.70
N LYS A 60 14.25 3.61 -5.21
CA LYS A 60 15.36 4.07 -6.06
C LYS A 60 16.03 2.92 -6.82
N LEU A 61 16.23 1.77 -6.16
CA LEU A 61 16.83 0.61 -6.80
C LEU A 61 15.90 0.01 -7.87
N GLU A 62 14.61 -0.13 -7.56
CA GLU A 62 13.60 -0.61 -8.52
C GLU A 62 13.47 0.34 -9.71
N GLY A 63 13.51 1.66 -9.48
CA GLY A 63 13.50 2.68 -10.54
C GLY A 63 14.72 2.60 -11.45
N TYR A 64 15.92 2.43 -10.89
CA TYR A 64 17.15 2.24 -11.67
C TYR A 64 17.07 0.98 -12.56
N LEU A 65 16.65 -0.16 -12.00
CA LEU A 65 16.54 -1.43 -12.73
C LEU A 65 15.49 -1.35 -13.84
N ALA A 66 14.34 -0.74 -13.56
CA ALA A 66 13.28 -0.52 -14.53
C ALA A 66 13.78 0.31 -15.73
N GLN A 67 14.48 1.42 -15.46
CA GLN A 67 15.05 2.26 -16.50
C GLN A 67 16.11 1.53 -17.33
N LYS A 68 17.02 0.82 -16.67
CA LYS A 68 18.12 0.10 -17.32
C LYS A 68 17.63 -0.97 -18.28
N TRP A 69 16.60 -1.73 -17.87
CA TRP A 69 16.10 -2.88 -18.63
C TRP A 69 14.83 -2.58 -19.42
N GLY A 70 14.35 -1.33 -19.42
CA GLY A 70 13.12 -0.94 -20.13
C GLY A 70 11.85 -1.61 -19.59
N ILE A 71 11.86 -2.00 -18.31
CA ILE A 71 10.72 -2.68 -17.67
C ILE A 71 9.78 -1.60 -17.12
N PRO A 72 8.53 -1.51 -17.59
CA PRO A 72 7.58 -0.58 -17.01
C PRO A 72 7.30 -1.00 -15.57
N LEU A 73 7.52 -0.09 -14.62
CA LEU A 73 7.07 -0.28 -13.25
C LEU A 73 5.55 -0.37 -13.27
N SER A 74 5.01 -1.56 -13.04
CA SER A 74 3.56 -1.76 -12.95
C SER A 74 3.03 -0.94 -11.78
N ALA A 75 2.05 -0.07 -12.04
CA ALA A 75 1.47 0.86 -11.07
C ALA A 75 0.70 0.20 -9.91
N VAL A 76 0.82 -1.13 -9.75
CA VAL A 76 0.12 -1.94 -8.75
C VAL A 76 1.02 -2.49 -7.64
N SER A 77 2.26 -2.00 -7.52
CA SER A 77 2.76 -1.75 -6.16
C SER A 77 2.19 -0.41 -5.73
N SER A 78 1.63 -0.34 -4.52
CA SER A 78 0.93 0.83 -3.96
C SER A 78 1.80 2.09 -3.89
N ILE A 79 2.11 2.71 -5.03
CA ILE A 79 2.87 3.97 -5.19
C ILE A 79 1.92 5.17 -5.23
N ALA A 80 0.64 4.95 -5.55
CA ALA A 80 -0.36 5.95 -5.19
C ALA A 80 -0.46 5.94 -3.66
N ILE A 81 0.21 6.89 -3.00
CA ILE A 81 -0.29 7.38 -1.71
C ILE A 81 -1.76 7.71 -1.99
N PRO A 82 -2.74 7.05 -1.35
CA PRO A 82 -4.13 7.34 -1.61
C PRO A 82 -4.29 8.85 -1.43
N ALA A 83 -4.65 9.54 -2.52
CA ALA A 83 -4.74 10.99 -2.49
C ALA A 83 -5.78 11.48 -1.47
N LEU A 84 -6.66 10.56 -1.07
CA LEU A 84 -7.71 10.65 -0.07
C LEU A 84 -8.02 9.22 0.44
N HIS A 85 -7.73 8.92 1.71
CA HIS A 85 -8.13 7.68 2.38
C HIS A 85 -9.32 7.96 3.29
N LEU A 86 -10.46 7.36 2.96
CA LEU A 86 -11.71 7.51 3.73
C LEU A 86 -12.21 6.15 4.20
N ALA A 87 -12.79 6.12 5.39
CA ALA A 87 -13.41 4.93 5.95
C ALA A 87 -14.72 5.31 6.66
N ALA A 88 -15.83 4.68 6.28
CA ALA A 88 -17.15 5.01 6.82
C ALA A 88 -17.32 4.55 8.28
N ASP A 89 -16.60 3.50 8.69
CA ASP A 89 -16.60 2.96 10.04
C ASP A 89 -15.62 3.69 10.99
N ALA A 90 -14.71 4.49 10.45
CA ALA A 90 -13.82 5.33 11.23
C ALA A 90 -14.49 6.68 11.52
N GLY A 91 -14.92 6.90 12.77
CA GLY A 91 -15.51 8.17 13.21
C GLY A 91 -14.60 9.40 13.01
N THR A 92 -13.30 9.20 12.79
CA THR A 92 -12.31 10.24 12.49
C THR A 92 -12.16 10.55 11.00
N SER A 93 -12.84 9.81 10.11
CA SER A 93 -12.75 10.01 8.66
C SER A 93 -13.73 11.07 8.13
N MET A 94 -14.68 11.50 8.95
CA MET A 94 -15.74 12.42 8.55
C MET A 94 -16.37 13.14 9.74
N LEU A 95 -16.80 14.40 9.52
CA LEU A 95 -17.69 15.10 10.44
C LEU A 95 -19.09 15.16 9.85
N LYS A 96 -20.09 15.03 10.71
CA LYS A 96 -21.49 15.02 10.36
C LYS A 96 -22.19 16.16 11.07
N ASP A 97 -23.25 16.67 10.47
CA ASP A 97 -24.19 17.53 11.15
C ASP A 97 -25.09 16.70 12.09
N ASP A 98 -25.17 17.08 13.36
CA ASP A 98 -25.83 16.28 14.40
C ASP A 98 -27.36 16.18 14.20
N LEU A 99 -27.98 17.12 13.48
CA LEU A 99 -29.42 17.13 13.25
C LEU A 99 -29.80 16.34 11.99
N THR A 100 -28.98 16.41 10.95
CA THR A 100 -29.32 15.88 9.62
C THR A 100 -28.54 14.63 9.23
N ASN A 101 -27.50 14.26 10.00
CA ASN A 101 -26.53 13.22 9.66
C ASN A 101 -25.82 13.40 8.30
N LYS A 102 -25.92 14.58 7.69
CA LYS A 102 -25.20 14.91 6.46
C LYS A 102 -23.71 15.03 6.75
N VAL A 103 -22.88 14.44 5.89
CA VAL A 103 -21.42 14.54 5.98
C VAL A 103 -20.98 15.92 5.50
N SER A 104 -20.55 16.76 6.45
CA SER A 104 -20.15 18.14 6.21
C SER A 104 -18.65 18.29 5.96
N VAL A 105 -17.85 17.32 6.39
CA VAL A 105 -16.39 17.30 6.21
C VAL A 105 -15.91 15.88 5.97
N TRP A 106 -15.01 15.72 5.01
CA TRP A 106 -14.21 14.51 4.82
C TRP A 106 -12.81 14.76 5.36
N GLN A 107 -12.37 13.88 6.25
CA GLN A 107 -11.04 13.93 6.83
C GLN A 107 -10.24 12.72 6.34
N ASP A 108 -9.16 13.02 5.63
CA ASP A 108 -8.22 12.02 5.15
C ASP A 108 -7.50 11.34 6.32
N LEU A 109 -7.53 10.02 6.31
CA LEU A 109 -6.84 9.17 7.27
C LEU A 109 -5.37 8.89 6.88
N SER A 110 -4.94 9.29 5.68
CA SER A 110 -3.55 9.16 5.26
C SER A 110 -2.65 10.19 5.95
N GLU A 111 -1.34 10.07 5.73
CA GLU A 111 -0.34 11.05 6.20
C GLU A 111 -0.58 12.47 5.63
N SER A 112 -1.30 12.58 4.50
CA SER A 112 -1.55 13.86 3.84
C SER A 112 -2.59 14.73 4.57
N ARG A 113 -3.40 14.13 5.45
CA ARG A 113 -4.36 14.80 6.36
C ARG A 113 -5.24 15.85 5.69
N LYS A 114 -5.54 15.68 4.39
CA LYS A 114 -6.42 16.58 3.65
C LYS A 114 -7.81 16.63 4.27
N VAL A 115 -8.38 17.83 4.26
CA VAL A 115 -9.76 18.07 4.70
C VAL A 115 -10.53 18.57 3.49
N VAL A 116 -11.61 17.86 3.12
CA VAL A 116 -12.48 18.24 2.00
C VAL A 116 -13.83 18.66 2.55
N ILE A 117 -14.24 19.88 2.22
CA ILE A 117 -15.53 20.45 2.61
C ILE A 117 -16.38 20.55 1.34
N PRO A 118 -17.50 19.80 1.23
CA PRO A 118 -18.39 19.89 0.09
C PRO A 118 -18.99 21.30 -0.02
N GLN A 119 -18.88 21.93 -1.20
CA GLN A 119 -19.37 23.29 -1.44
C GLN A 119 -20.91 23.39 -1.44
N HIS A 120 -21.55 22.33 -1.91
CA HIS A 120 -23.01 22.21 -2.05
C HIS A 120 -23.58 21.43 -0.86
N LYS A 121 -24.20 22.11 0.10
CA LYS A 121 -24.75 21.48 1.33
C LYS A 121 -25.95 20.58 1.03
N GLU A 122 -26.72 20.97 0.03
CA GLU A 122 -27.90 20.27 -0.46
C GLU A 122 -27.53 18.86 -0.99
N LEU A 123 -26.38 18.71 -1.64
CA LEU A 123 -25.88 17.45 -2.22
C LEU A 123 -24.96 16.63 -1.27
N GLN A 124 -24.85 17.03 0.00
CA GLN A 124 -24.05 16.25 0.96
C GLN A 124 -24.72 14.90 1.23
N PRO A 125 -23.94 13.80 1.18
CA PRO A 125 -24.46 12.47 1.48
C PRO A 125 -24.81 12.36 2.96
N VAL A 126 -25.74 11.48 3.27
CA VAL A 126 -26.19 11.20 4.64
C VAL A 126 -25.48 9.96 5.14
N TYR A 127 -24.93 10.04 6.35
CA TYR A 127 -24.36 8.89 7.04
C TYR A 127 -25.45 8.04 7.67
N ASP A 128 -25.40 6.73 7.41
CA ASP A 128 -26.26 5.74 8.04
C ASP A 128 -25.39 4.73 8.82
N GLY A 129 -25.49 4.76 10.14
CA GLY A 129 -24.71 3.87 11.02
C GLY A 129 -25.12 2.40 10.95
N ALA A 130 -26.31 2.09 10.43
CA ALA A 130 -26.85 0.74 10.32
C ALA A 130 -27.24 0.39 8.88
N GLY A 131 -26.62 1.04 7.89
CA GLY A 131 -27.00 0.97 6.49
C GLY A 131 -26.84 -0.42 5.86
N ILE A 132 -25.82 -0.62 5.02
CA ILE A 132 -25.72 -1.84 4.22
C ILE A 132 -25.44 -3.03 5.14
N ARG A 133 -26.44 -3.90 5.32
CA ARG A 133 -26.38 -5.09 6.17
C ARG A 133 -26.03 -4.76 7.64
N GLY A 134 -26.51 -3.61 8.15
CA GLY A 134 -26.25 -3.17 9.52
C GLY A 134 -24.84 -2.59 9.72
N LEU A 135 -24.09 -2.37 8.64
CA LEU A 135 -22.78 -1.72 8.69
C LEU A 135 -22.89 -0.22 8.32
N PRO A 136 -21.99 0.62 8.86
CA PRO A 136 -21.86 2.02 8.48
C PRO A 136 -21.79 2.20 6.96
N ALA A 137 -22.66 3.05 6.44
CA ALA A 137 -22.74 3.36 5.02
C ALA A 137 -23.01 4.85 4.79
N LEU A 138 -22.78 5.27 3.55
CA LEU A 138 -23.09 6.61 3.07
C LEU A 138 -24.16 6.50 2.00
N GLN A 139 -25.23 7.25 2.18
CA GLN A 139 -26.30 7.35 1.21
C GLN A 139 -26.14 8.63 0.38
N PHE A 140 -26.01 8.44 -0.93
CA PHE A 140 -26.04 9.52 -1.91
C PHE A 140 -27.43 9.59 -2.51
N ASP A 141 -28.02 10.77 -2.55
CA ASP A 141 -29.25 11.00 -3.29
C ASP A 141 -28.92 11.24 -4.76
N HIS A 142 -29.57 10.51 -5.65
CA HIS A 142 -29.38 10.64 -7.10
C HIS A 142 -30.11 11.87 -7.68
N SER A 143 -30.34 12.91 -6.87
CA SER A 143 -31.22 14.03 -7.22
C SER A 143 -30.56 15.08 -8.13
N GLY A 144 -29.29 14.91 -8.50
CA GLY A 144 -28.48 15.92 -9.19
C GLY A 144 -27.59 15.42 -10.34
N LEU A 145 -28.03 14.42 -11.13
CA LEU A 145 -27.46 14.12 -12.45
C LEU A 145 -28.43 14.50 -13.57
#